data_AF-A0A0Q9S910-F1
#
_entry.id   AF-A0A0Q9S910-F1
#
_cell.length_a   1.000
_cell.length_b   1.000
_cell.length_c   1.000
_cell.angle_alpha   90.00
_cell.angle_beta   90.00
_cell.angle_gamma   90.00
#
_symmetry.space_group_name_H-M   'P 1'
#
loop_
_entity.id
_entity.type
_entity.pdbx_description
1 polymer ?
#
loop_
_entity_poly.entity_id
_entity_poly.type
_entity_poly.pdbx_seq_one_letter_code
_entity_poly.pdbx_strand_id
1 'polypeptide(L)' 'MALAEGNVDEARELLTWIQGTATSEGFLPEQVAADVYSPHMLAFWRQRWGATATPLLWSHAMHLVLLKELRP' A
#
# COMPACT_ATOMS: atom_id res chain seq x y z
N MET A 1 1.45 -1.29 14.91
CA MET A 1 1.39 -2.14 13.69
C MET A 1 0.77 -3.43 14.16
N ALA A 2 -0.31 -3.94 13.57
CA ALA A 2 -1.14 -5.02 14.15
C ALA A 2 -0.35 -6.19 14.79
N LEU A 3 0.80 -6.58 14.23
CA LEU A 3 1.72 -7.54 14.81
C LEU A 3 2.35 -7.14 16.16
N ALA A 4 2.75 -5.88 16.32
CA ALA A 4 3.25 -5.33 17.58
C ALA A 4 2.18 -5.27 18.69
N GLU A 5 0.91 -5.31 18.30
CA GLU A 5 -0.25 -5.39 19.20
C GLU A 5 -0.73 -6.84 19.39
N GLY A 6 -0.05 -7.83 18.78
CA GLY A 6 -0.36 -9.26 18.86
C GLY A 6 -1.50 -9.72 17.96
N ASN A 7 -2.06 -8.85 17.11
CA ASN A 7 -3.17 -9.18 16.22
C ASN A 7 -2.68 -9.70 14.86
N VAL A 8 -2.40 -11.00 14.80
CA VAL A 8 -1.87 -11.67 13.61
C VAL A 8 -2.90 -11.74 12.48
N ASP A 9 -4.19 -11.91 12.79
CA ASP A 9 -5.21 -12.07 11.76
C ASP A 9 -5.47 -10.75 11.02
N GLU A 10 -5.57 -9.64 11.75
CA GLU A 10 -5.63 -8.30 11.14
C GLU A 10 -4.39 -8.01 10.29
N ALA A 11 -3.20 -8.44 10.73
CA ALA A 11 -1.98 -8.28 9.94
C ALA A 11 -2.03 -9.08 8.61
N ARG A 12 -2.68 -10.25 8.58
CA ARG A 12 -2.91 -11.04 7.35
C ARG A 12 -3.95 -10.38 6.44
N GLU A 13 -4.99 -9.79 7.00
CA GLU A 13 -5.98 -9.01 6.25
C GLU A 13 -5.32 -7.80 5.58
N LEU A 14 -4.49 -7.07 6.33
CA LEU A 14 -3.71 -5.95 5.80
C LEU A 14 -2.72 -6.40 4.72
N LEU A 15 -2.04 -7.54 4.89
CA LEU A 15 -1.16 -8.09 3.85
C LEU A 15 -1.93 -8.37 2.55
N THR A 16 -3.12 -8.99 2.67
CA THR A 16 -4.00 -9.29 1.54
C THR A 16 -4.45 -8.00 0.85
N TRP A 17 -4.84 -6.99 1.63
CA TRP A 17 -5.22 -5.69 1.11
C TRP A 17 -4.07 -5.01 0.35
N ILE A 18 -2.86 -4.97 0.93
CA ILE A 18 -1.66 -4.41 0.29
C ILE A 18 -1.41 -5.10 -1.06
N GLN A 19 -1.45 -6.44 -1.10
CA GLN A 19 -1.25 -7.20 -2.35
C GLN A 19 -2.33 -6.91 -3.39
N GLY A 20 -3.58 -6.63 -2.96
CA GLY A 20 -4.67 -6.21 -3.82
C GLY A 20 -4.49 -4.82 -4.46
N THR A 21 -3.56 -4.00 -3.97
CA THR A 21 -3.25 -2.69 -4.56
C THR A 21 -2.24 -2.75 -5.71
N ALA A 22 -1.64 -3.92 -5.97
CA ALA A 22 -0.62 -4.06 -6.99
C ALA A 22 -1.20 -3.91 -8.41
N THR A 23 -0.40 -3.37 -9.33
CA THR A 23 -0.72 -3.42 -10.76
C THR A 23 -0.69 -4.87 -11.29
N SER A 24 -1.14 -5.08 -12.52
CA SER A 24 -1.02 -6.39 -13.20
C SER A 24 0.41 -6.89 -13.34
N GLU A 25 1.40 -5.99 -13.28
CA GLU A 25 2.83 -6.29 -13.31
C GLU A 25 3.41 -6.57 -11.91
N GLY A 26 2.58 -6.46 -10.88
CA GLY A 26 2.97 -6.69 -9.49
C GLY A 26 3.59 -5.47 -8.79
N PHE A 27 3.48 -4.26 -9.37
CA PHE A 27 4.03 -3.05 -8.76
C PHE A 27 3.12 -2.49 -7.67
N LEU A 28 3.68 -2.25 -6.50
CA LEU A 28 2.98 -1.60 -5.39
C LEU A 28 3.10 -0.07 -5.52
N PRO A 29 1.99 0.67 -5.49
CA PRO A 29 2.00 2.13 -5.55
C PRO A 29 2.42 2.73 -4.20
N GLU A 30 2.76 4.01 -4.21
CA GLU A 30 2.90 4.82 -2.99
C GLU A 30 1.55 4.97 -2.26
N GLN A 31 0.47 5.22 -3.01
CA GLN A 31 -0.89 5.45 -2.52
C GLN A 31 -1.93 4.94 -3.52
N VAL A 32 -3.12 4.57 -3.04
CA VAL A 32 -4.29 4.25 -3.88
C VAL A 32 -5.36 5.33 -3.78
N ALA A 33 -6.19 5.46 -4.83
CA ALA A 33 -7.23 6.48 -4.91
C ALA A 33 -8.65 5.95 -4.66
N ALA A 34 -8.80 4.81 -3.97
CA ALA A 34 -10.10 4.22 -3.67
C ALA A 34 -10.94 5.09 -2.72
N ASP A 35 -10.35 5.55 -1.61
CA ASP A 35 -11.02 6.32 -0.56
C ASP A 35 -10.32 7.65 -0.30
N VAL A 36 -10.43 8.57 -1.27
CA VAL A 36 -9.75 9.88 -1.21
C VAL A 36 -10.53 10.85 -0.33
N TYR A 37 -9.88 11.36 0.73
CA TYR A 37 -10.49 12.33 1.65
C TYR A 37 -10.91 13.65 0.98
N SER A 38 -10.11 14.15 0.03
CA SER A 38 -10.42 15.37 -0.75
C SER A 38 -10.28 15.10 -2.25
N PRO A 39 -11.34 14.56 -2.90
CA PRO A 39 -11.27 14.14 -4.31
C PRO A 39 -10.87 15.27 -5.27
N HIS A 40 -11.25 16.52 -4.96
CA HIS A 40 -10.94 17.69 -5.78
C HIS A 40 -9.43 18.00 -5.83
N MET A 41 -8.68 17.64 -4.80
CA MET A 41 -7.22 17.86 -4.76
C MET A 41 -6.45 16.84 -5.60
N LEU A 42 -7.05 15.70 -5.95
CA LEU A 42 -6.37 14.66 -6.72
C LEU A 42 -5.96 15.17 -8.12
N ALA A 43 -6.85 15.90 -8.79
CA ALA A 43 -6.56 16.49 -10.10
C ALA A 43 -5.45 17.54 -10.01
N PHE A 44 -5.51 18.39 -8.97
CA PHE A 44 -4.48 19.41 -8.72
C PHE A 44 -3.09 18.79 -8.57
N TRP A 45 -2.95 17.76 -7.73
CA TRP A 45 -1.66 17.09 -7.52
C TRP A 45 -1.19 16.33 -8.75
N ARG A 46 -2.09 15.66 -9.47
CA ARG A 46 -1.75 14.98 -10.72
C ARG A 46 -1.24 15.93 -11.79
N GLN A 47 -1.82 17.11 -11.91
CA GLN A 47 -1.34 18.13 -12.84
C GLN A 47 0.04 18.66 -12.42
N ARG A 48 0.28 18.80 -11.11
CA ARG A 48 1.53 19.37 -10.59
C ARG A 48 2.70 18.40 -10.62
N TRP A 49 2.47 17.12 -10.27
CA TRP A 49 3.52 16.13 -10.01
C TRP A 49 3.36 14.81 -10.76
N GLY A 50 2.27 14.64 -11.51
CA GLY A 50 1.96 13.39 -12.21
C GLY A 50 1.20 12.38 -11.36
N ALA A 51 1.07 11.16 -11.89
CA ALA A 51 0.45 10.08 -11.16
C ALA A 51 1.26 9.68 -9.92
N THR A 52 0.58 9.07 -8.95
CA THR A 52 1.22 8.48 -7.77
C THR A 52 2.33 7.51 -8.18
N ALA A 53 3.48 7.60 -7.52
CA ALA A 53 4.64 6.78 -7.83
C ALA A 53 4.30 5.28 -7.77
N THR A 54 4.53 4.59 -8.88
CA THR A 54 4.28 3.15 -9.05
C THR A 54 5.29 2.59 -10.05
N PRO A 55 6.23 1.70 -9.63
CA PRO A 55 6.39 1.17 -8.27
C PRO A 55 6.97 2.20 -7.28
N LEU A 56 6.62 2.05 -6.00
CA LEU A 56 7.37 2.65 -4.90
C LEU A 56 8.18 1.57 -4.18
N LEU A 57 9.51 1.65 -4.23
CA LEU A 57 10.41 0.67 -3.59
C LEU A 57 10.12 0.50 -2.08
N TRP A 58 9.73 1.58 -1.40
CA TRP A 58 9.39 1.50 0.01
C TRP A 58 8.12 0.67 0.27
N SER A 59 7.08 0.81 -0.55
CA SER A 59 5.89 -0.06 -0.47
C SER A 59 6.25 -1.53 -0.61
N HIS A 60 7.15 -1.86 -1.55
CA HIS A 60 7.69 -3.22 -1.69
C HIS A 60 8.51 -3.67 -0.48
N ALA A 61 9.35 -2.80 0.08
CA ALA A 61 10.12 -3.13 1.28
C ALA A 61 9.20 -3.40 2.48
N MET A 62 8.17 -2.59 2.69
CA MET A 62 7.19 -2.78 3.78
C MET A 62 6.37 -4.05 3.60
N HIS A 63 5.99 -4.40 2.37
CA HIS A 63 5.37 -5.68 2.04
C HIS A 63 6.26 -6.86 2.47
N LEU A 64 7.56 -6.83 2.13
CA LEU A 64 8.51 -7.87 2.52
C LEU A 64 8.73 -7.95 4.04
N VAL A 65 8.75 -6.82 4.74
CA VAL A 65 8.83 -6.79 6.21
C VAL A 65 7.61 -7.46 6.82
N LEU A 66 6.40 -7.06 6.44
CA LEU A 66 5.17 -7.67 6.95
C LEU A 66 5.11 -9.18 6.64
N LEU A 67 5.47 -9.56 5.42
CA LEU A 67 5.53 -10.96 5.01
C LEU A 67 6.53 -11.74 5.86
N LYS A 68 7.68 -11.15 6.19
CA LYS A 68 8.70 -11.78 7.04
C LYS A 68 8.18 -12.01 8.46
N GLU A 69 7.52 -11.03 9.06
CA GLU A 69 7.00 -11.13 10.42
C GLU A 69 5.81 -12.10 10.55
N LEU A 70 5.08 -12.35 9.46
CA LEU A 70 3.97 -13.32 9.42
C LEU A 70 4.41 -14.77 9.15
N ARG A 71 5.69 -15.00 8.84
CA ARG A 71 6.21 -16.37 8.71
C ARG A 71 6.35 -17.01 10.09
N PRO A 72 6.00 -18.31 10.22
CA PRO A 72 6.16 -19.05 11.47
C PRO A 72 7.63 -19.25 11.87
#